data_AF-A0AAI9T467-F1
#
_entry.id   AF-A0AAI9T467-F1
#
_cell.length_a   1.000
_cell.length_b   1.000
_cell.length_c   1.000
_cell.angle_alpha   90.00
_cell.angle_beta   90.00
_cell.angle_gamma   90.00
#
_symmetry.space_group_name_H-M   'P 1'
#
loop_
_entity.id
_entity.type
_entity.pdbx_description
1 polymer ?
#
loop_
_entity_poly.entity_id
_entity_poly.type
_entity_poly.pdbx_seq_one_letter_code
_entity_poly.pdbx_strand_id
1 'polypeptide(L)'
;MKGMNIDMNKLLSLLSTITISVMFMPLVIAESFYQSQNIRNKRQTENPQPSPSRISLSTVITNPDLGELPNNNSKTILARLRERNPNVNIEDIKVLYGHYDNTYFYFHISAKPNSQYFGWEIVNFSILQKKPI
;
A
#
# COMPACT_ATOMS: atom_id res chain seq x y z
N MET A 1 -55.64 13.51 -17.02
CA MET A 1 -54.39 12.72 -16.87
C MET A 1 -54.51 11.87 -15.63
N LYS A 2 -54.60 10.55 -15.78
CA LYS A 2 -54.79 9.59 -14.67
C LYS A 2 -53.42 8.96 -14.39
N GLY A 3 -52.85 9.27 -13.23
CA GLY A 3 -51.54 8.74 -12.81
C GLY A 3 -51.61 7.23 -12.64
N MET A 4 -50.71 6.52 -13.32
CA MET A 4 -50.57 5.08 -13.19
C MET A 4 -49.80 4.80 -11.90
N ASN A 5 -50.51 4.36 -10.86
CA ASN A 5 -49.91 3.96 -9.59
C ASN A 5 -49.26 2.58 -9.77
N ILE A 6 -47.94 2.50 -9.66
CA ILE A 6 -47.19 1.26 -9.82
C ILE A 6 -47.21 0.52 -8.49
N ASP A 7 -47.86 -0.65 -8.48
CA ASP A 7 -48.04 -1.48 -7.30
C ASP A 7 -46.71 -2.09 -6.84
N MET A 8 -46.26 -1.73 -5.63
CA MET A 8 -44.96 -2.12 -5.04
C MET A 8 -44.78 -3.64 -4.95
N ASN A 9 -45.88 -4.38 -4.86
CA ASN A 9 -45.90 -5.84 -4.79
C ASN A 9 -45.47 -6.51 -6.12
N LYS A 10 -45.64 -5.84 -7.27
CA LYS A 10 -45.11 -6.30 -8.56
C LYS A 10 -43.60 -6.10 -8.66
N LEU A 11 -43.07 -5.07 -7.99
CA LEU A 11 -41.65 -4.73 -7.99
C LEU A 11 -40.82 -5.70 -7.12
N LEU A 12 -41.37 -6.13 -5.97
CA LEU A 12 -40.75 -7.18 -5.15
C LEU A 12 -40.68 -8.53 -5.86
N SER A 13 -41.70 -8.88 -6.66
CA SER A 13 -41.73 -10.13 -7.44
C SER A 13 -40.68 -10.19 -8.56
N LEU A 14 -40.21 -9.04 -9.06
CA LEU A 14 -39.20 -8.95 -10.12
C LEU A 14 -37.77 -9.09 -9.59
N LEU A 15 -37.54 -8.77 -8.31
CA LEU A 15 -36.22 -8.91 -7.67
C LEU A 15 -35.93 -10.35 -7.21
N SER A 16 -36.96 -11.16 -6.95
CA SER A 16 -36.79 -12.55 -6.49
C SER A 16 -36.43 -13.55 -7.60
N THR A 17 -36.61 -13.19 -8.87
CA THR A 17 -36.33 -14.06 -10.02
C THR A 17 -34.90 -13.95 -10.56
N ILE A 18 -34.05 -13.09 -9.97
CA ILE A 18 -32.62 -13.04 -10.31
C ILE A 18 -31.82 -13.85 -9.28
N THR A 19 -31.99 -15.16 -9.35
CA THR A 19 -30.90 -16.09 -9.03
C THR A 19 -30.65 -16.85 -10.34
N ILE A 20 -29.41 -16.92 -10.84
CA ILE A 20 -28.51 -18.05 -10.55
C ILE A 20 -27.10 -17.74 -11.14
N SER A 21 -26.07 -17.90 -10.29
CA SER A 21 -24.70 -18.45 -10.56
C SER A 21 -23.69 -17.55 -11.31
N VAL A 22 -22.41 -17.35 -10.95
CA VAL A 22 -21.41 -18.06 -10.11
C VAL A 22 -20.39 -17.02 -9.60
N MET A 23 -20.10 -16.97 -8.30
CA MET A 23 -18.73 -17.09 -7.75
C MET A 23 -18.79 -17.14 -6.22
N PHE A 24 -18.54 -18.34 -5.71
CA PHE A 24 -18.23 -18.61 -4.31
C PHE A 24 -16.88 -17.96 -3.96
N MET A 25 -16.91 -16.73 -3.44
CA MET A 25 -15.87 -16.27 -2.51
C MET A 25 -16.41 -16.53 -1.10
N PRO A 26 -15.73 -17.29 -0.23
CA PRO A 26 -16.19 -17.46 1.12
C PRO A 26 -16.20 -16.09 1.82
N LEU A 27 -17.42 -15.63 2.16
CA LEU A 27 -17.72 -14.46 3.01
C LEU A 27 -16.85 -14.41 4.28
N VAL A 28 -16.40 -15.58 4.74
CA VAL A 28 -15.50 -15.78 5.88
C VAL A 28 -14.19 -14.97 5.78
N ILE A 29 -13.61 -14.78 4.58
CA ILE A 29 -12.33 -14.04 4.46
C ILE A 29 -12.56 -12.52 4.54
N ALA A 30 -13.64 -12.00 3.95
CA ALA A 30 -13.95 -10.57 3.98
C ALA A 30 -14.30 -10.09 5.40
N GLU A 31 -15.06 -10.89 6.16
CA GLU A 31 -15.34 -10.62 7.56
C GLU A 31 -14.07 -10.72 8.42
N SER A 32 -13.19 -11.68 8.17
CA SER A 32 -11.94 -11.81 8.93
C SER A 32 -11.04 -10.58 8.79
N PHE A 33 -11.04 -9.91 7.63
CA PHE A 33 -10.23 -8.72 7.41
C PHE A 33 -10.82 -7.50 8.11
N TYR A 34 -12.13 -7.29 8.01
CA TYR A 34 -12.84 -6.22 8.73
C TYR A 34 -12.84 -6.43 10.25
N GLN A 35 -13.04 -7.66 10.72
CA GLN A 35 -12.96 -8.00 12.14
C GLN A 35 -11.52 -7.92 12.66
N SER A 36 -10.50 -8.26 11.87
CA SER A 36 -9.09 -8.13 12.28
C SER A 36 -8.72 -6.66 12.55
N GLN A 37 -9.19 -5.72 11.72
CA GLN A 37 -9.02 -4.28 12.00
C GLN A 37 -9.77 -3.85 13.27
N ASN A 38 -10.99 -4.37 13.48
CA ASN A 38 -11.83 -4.03 14.64
C ASN A 38 -11.29 -4.61 15.97
N ILE A 39 -10.71 -5.81 15.95
CA ILE A 39 -10.08 -6.47 17.10
C ILE A 39 -8.74 -5.82 17.45
N ARG A 40 -7.99 -5.32 16.45
CA ARG A 40 -6.74 -4.57 16.69
C ARG A 40 -7.02 -3.24 17.41
N ASN A 41 -8.15 -2.60 17.12
CA ASN A 41 -8.58 -1.36 17.78
C ASN A 41 -9.11 -1.60 19.20
N LYS A 42 -9.60 -2.80 19.53
CA LYS A 42 -10.24 -3.11 20.82
C LYS A 42 -9.28 -3.38 21.99
N ARG A 43 -7.95 -3.34 21.79
CA ARG A 43 -6.94 -3.44 22.87
C ARG A 43 -6.47 -2.08 23.41
N GLN A 44 -7.04 -0.97 22.93
CA GLN A 44 -6.80 0.38 23.46
C GLN A 44 -7.99 0.81 24.34
N THR A 45 -8.10 0.22 25.54
CA THR A 45 -8.93 0.77 26.62
C THR A 45 -8.08 0.79 27.89
N GLU A 46 -7.16 1.75 27.94
CA GLU A 46 -6.55 2.33 29.13
C GLU A 46 -5.77 3.56 28.61
N ASN A 47 -6.41 4.74 28.69
CA ASN A 47 -5.98 6.06 28.18
C ASN A 47 -4.72 6.09 27.27
N PRO A 48 -4.83 5.86 25.95
CA PRO A 48 -3.71 6.07 25.05
C PRO A 48 -3.52 7.58 24.89
N GLN A 49 -2.40 8.09 25.38
CA GLN A 49 -1.84 9.35 24.89
C GLN A 49 -1.88 9.32 23.35
N PRO A 50 -2.38 10.37 22.66
CA PRO A 50 -2.51 10.34 21.20
C PRO A 50 -1.13 10.06 20.60
N SER A 51 -0.93 8.84 20.11
CA SER A 51 0.24 8.52 19.31
C SER A 51 0.22 9.46 18.12
N PRO A 52 1.31 10.19 17.81
CA PRO A 52 1.33 11.02 16.62
C PRO A 52 0.92 10.15 15.43
N SER A 53 -0.04 10.63 14.65
CA SER A 53 -0.48 9.93 13.45
C SER A 53 0.74 9.78 12.53
N ARG A 54 1.19 8.55 12.32
CA ARG A 54 2.32 8.26 11.43
C ARG A 54 2.01 8.74 10.01
N ILE A 55 3.02 9.15 9.27
CA ILE A 55 2.94 9.68 7.90
C ILE A 55 3.07 8.51 6.91
N SER A 56 2.28 8.48 5.84
CA SER A 56 2.41 7.43 4.82
C SER A 56 3.71 7.60 4.01
N LEU A 57 4.43 6.52 3.74
CA LEU A 57 5.57 6.59 2.82
C LEU A 57 5.15 7.07 1.42
N SER A 58 3.98 6.65 0.95
CA SER A 58 3.44 7.07 -0.34
C SER A 58 3.27 8.59 -0.50
N THR A 59 3.08 9.31 0.61
CA THR A 59 2.89 10.77 0.58
C THR A 59 4.21 11.55 0.62
N VAL A 60 5.31 10.91 1.03
CA VAL A 60 6.63 11.56 1.16
C VAL A 60 7.63 11.10 0.10
N ILE A 61 7.42 9.93 -0.49
CA ILE A 61 8.23 9.40 -1.60
C ILE A 61 7.50 9.71 -2.91
N THR A 62 7.57 10.96 -3.35
CA THR A 62 6.91 11.41 -4.57
C THR A 62 7.70 11.05 -5.84
N ASN A 63 9.01 10.83 -5.70
CA ASN A 63 9.93 10.47 -6.78
C ASN A 63 10.59 9.11 -6.48
N PRO A 64 9.93 7.98 -6.80
CA PRO A 64 10.46 6.63 -6.56
C PRO A 64 11.53 6.19 -7.56
N ASP A 65 11.66 6.87 -8.70
CA ASP A 65 12.73 6.64 -9.66
C ASP A 65 14.03 7.32 -9.18
N LEU A 66 15.01 6.48 -8.84
CA LEU A 66 16.31 6.88 -8.33
C LEU A 66 17.32 7.13 -9.46
N GLY A 67 16.97 6.79 -10.69
CA GLY A 67 17.81 6.89 -11.88
C GLY A 67 18.97 5.90 -11.85
N GLU A 68 20.12 6.33 -12.34
CA GLU A 68 21.31 5.48 -12.39
C GLU A 68 22.09 5.49 -11.06
N LEU A 69 22.43 4.29 -10.58
CA LEU A 69 23.21 4.07 -9.37
C LEU A 69 24.52 3.33 -9.66
N PRO A 70 25.58 3.54 -8.86
CA PRO A 70 26.84 2.82 -9.00
C PRO A 70 26.76 1.37 -8.49
N ASN A 71 25.79 1.03 -7.64
CA ASN A 71 25.55 -0.30 -7.08
C ASN A 71 24.17 -0.37 -6.39
N ASN A 72 23.77 -1.56 -5.95
CA ASN A 72 22.51 -1.84 -5.24
C ASN A 72 22.67 -1.90 -3.71
N ASN A 73 23.73 -1.32 -3.13
CA ASN A 73 23.89 -1.26 -1.69
C ASN A 73 22.77 -0.40 -1.07
N SER A 74 22.19 -0.84 0.04
CA SER A 74 21.13 -0.11 0.75
C SER A 74 21.53 1.33 1.10
N LYS A 75 22.79 1.59 1.47
CA LYS A 75 23.30 2.93 1.73
C LYS A 75 23.24 3.82 0.49
N THR A 76 23.60 3.28 -0.68
CA THR A 76 23.55 3.98 -1.97
C THR A 76 22.09 4.28 -2.36
N ILE A 77 21.20 3.30 -2.20
CA ILE A 77 19.77 3.44 -2.49
C ILE A 77 19.14 4.51 -1.59
N LEU A 78 19.36 4.44 -0.27
CA LEU A 78 18.79 5.40 0.69
C LEU A 78 19.37 6.81 0.49
N ALA A 79 20.66 6.95 0.18
CA ALA A 79 21.25 8.24 -0.14
C ALA A 79 20.55 8.89 -1.34
N ARG A 80 20.38 8.15 -2.44
CA ARG A 80 19.68 8.66 -3.62
C ARG A 80 18.20 8.90 -3.38
N LEU A 81 17.55 8.07 -2.56
CA LEU A 81 16.16 8.28 -2.16
C LEU A 81 15.97 9.65 -1.50
N ARG A 82 16.87 10.03 -0.59
CA ARG A 82 16.87 11.35 0.06
C ARG A 82 17.17 12.48 -0.93
N GLU A 83 18.11 12.29 -1.86
CA GLU A 83 18.41 13.27 -2.90
C GLU A 83 17.16 13.58 -3.77
N ARG A 84 16.39 12.54 -4.13
CA ARG A 84 15.16 12.67 -4.94
C ARG A 84 13.95 13.13 -4.14
N ASN A 85 13.95 12.90 -2.83
CA ASN A 85 12.85 13.21 -1.91
C ASN A 85 13.41 13.89 -0.63
N PRO A 86 13.80 15.18 -0.69
CA PRO A 86 14.59 15.83 0.37
C PRO A 86 13.95 15.84 1.77
N ASN A 87 12.61 15.74 1.85
CA ASN A 87 11.85 15.74 3.10
C ASN A 87 11.73 14.35 3.73
N VAL A 88 12.25 13.30 3.08
CA VAL A 88 12.21 11.94 3.60
C VAL A 88 13.32 11.72 4.62
N ASN A 89 12.93 11.35 5.83
CA ASN A 89 13.87 10.86 6.86
C ASN A 89 14.25 9.40 6.57
N ILE A 90 15.37 9.19 5.89
CA ILE A 90 15.83 7.84 5.53
C ILE A 90 16.21 6.97 6.74
N GLU A 91 16.48 7.57 7.90
CA GLU A 91 16.76 6.82 9.13
C GLU A 91 15.53 6.05 9.63
N ASP A 92 14.34 6.41 9.17
CA ASP A 92 13.07 5.76 9.49
C ASP A 92 12.67 4.68 8.47
N ILE A 93 13.52 4.41 7.48
CA ILE A 93 13.23 3.51 6.36
C ILE A 93 14.21 2.33 6.35
N LYS A 94 13.72 1.16 5.96
CA LYS A 94 14.53 -0.03 5.66
C LYS A 94 14.35 -0.46 4.21
N VAL A 95 15.45 -0.84 3.58
CA VAL A 95 15.46 -1.53 2.28
C VAL A 95 15.26 -3.02 2.55
N LEU A 96 14.30 -3.63 1.84
CA LEU A 96 13.96 -5.03 2.00
C LEU A 96 14.57 -5.86 0.86
N TYR A 97 13.71 -6.33 -0.05
CA TYR A 97 14.06 -7.21 -1.15
C TYR A 97 14.11 -6.44 -2.47
N GLY A 98 15.03 -6.81 -3.33
CA GLY A 98 15.19 -6.26 -4.67
C GLY A 98 14.98 -7.33 -5.72
N HIS A 99 14.28 -6.98 -6.80
CA HIS A 99 14.19 -7.77 -8.01
C HIS A 99 15.07 -7.14 -9.09
N TYR A 100 15.60 -8.00 -9.97
CA TYR A 100 16.46 -7.62 -11.07
C TYR A 100 15.91 -8.17 -12.38
N ASP A 101 15.81 -7.30 -13.38
CA ASP A 101 15.60 -7.67 -14.78
C ASP A 101 16.64 -6.94 -15.64
N ASN A 102 17.71 -7.65 -16.02
CA ASN A 102 18.83 -7.31 -16.93
C ASN A 102 19.48 -5.91 -16.88
N THR A 103 18.70 -4.84 -16.82
CA THR A 103 19.12 -3.43 -16.75
C THR A 103 18.34 -2.61 -15.73
N TYR A 104 17.28 -3.18 -15.13
CA TYR A 104 16.35 -2.49 -14.25
C TYR A 104 16.22 -3.22 -12.90
N PHE A 105 16.37 -2.45 -11.83
CA PHE A 105 16.26 -2.93 -10.46
C PHE A 105 15.06 -2.24 -9.80
N TYR A 106 14.23 -3.01 -9.11
CA TYR A 106 13.20 -2.44 -8.23
C TYR A 106 13.30 -3.05 -6.84
N PHE A 107 13.23 -2.21 -5.82
CA PHE A 107 13.40 -2.59 -4.42
C PHE A 107 12.18 -2.16 -3.60
N HIS A 108 11.72 -3.07 -2.74
CA HIS A 108 10.77 -2.72 -1.71
C HIS A 108 11.47 -1.99 -0.57
N ILE A 109 10.94 -0.84 -0.20
CA ILE A 109 11.32 -0.09 1.00
C ILE A 109 10.13 -0.03 1.94
N SER A 110 10.39 0.04 3.23
CA SER A 110 9.31 0.08 4.23
C SER A 110 9.70 0.88 5.44
N ALA A 111 8.69 1.35 6.17
CA ALA A 111 8.91 2.05 7.42
C ALA A 111 9.49 1.11 8.49
N LYS A 112 10.44 1.60 9.27
CA LYS A 112 10.92 0.90 10.47
C LYS A 112 9.81 0.85 11.53
N PRO A 113 9.82 -0.14 12.43
CA PRO A 113 8.97 -0.13 13.62
C PRO A 113 9.21 1.16 14.43
N ASN A 114 8.15 1.74 14.99
CA ASN A 114 8.20 2.95 15.82
C ASN A 114 8.80 4.20 15.14
N SER A 115 8.90 4.21 13.81
CA SER A 115 9.26 5.41 13.06
C SER A 115 8.08 6.35 12.86
N GLN A 116 8.38 7.58 12.42
CA GLN A 116 7.35 8.55 12.03
C GLN A 116 6.52 8.11 10.81
N TYR A 117 6.99 7.13 10.04
CA TYR A 117 6.33 6.67 8.82
C TYR A 117 5.57 5.37 9.02
N PHE A 118 4.61 5.06 8.14
CA PHE A 118 4.02 3.73 7.97
C PHE A 118 3.94 3.33 6.49
N GLY A 119 3.69 2.04 6.22
CA GLY A 119 3.54 1.51 4.86
C GLY A 119 4.86 1.06 4.22
N TRP A 120 4.80 0.84 2.92
CA TRP A 120 5.91 0.43 2.05
C TRP A 120 5.77 1.10 0.70
N GLU A 121 6.87 1.19 -0.02
CA GLU A 121 6.95 1.74 -1.37
C GLU A 121 7.91 0.94 -2.23
N ILE A 122 7.81 1.11 -3.55
CA ILE A 122 8.77 0.56 -4.52
C ILE A 122 9.62 1.70 -5.06
N VAL A 123 10.93 1.51 -5.02
CA VAL A 123 11.88 2.37 -5.70
C VAL A 123 12.51 1.63 -6.86
N ASN A 124 12.84 2.35 -7.92
CA ASN A 124 13.43 1.77 -9.12
C ASN A 124 14.73 2.49 -9.52
N PHE A 125 15.65 1.77 -10.15
CA PHE A 125 16.93 2.29 -10.63
C PHE A 125 17.59 1.36 -11.66
N SER A 126 18.58 1.89 -12.36
CA SER A 126 19.52 1.11 -13.18
C SER A 126 20.92 1.14 -12.56
N ILE A 127 21.75 0.13 -12.84
CA ILE A 127 23.16 0.12 -12.39
C ILE A 127 24.09 0.45 -13.55
N LEU A 128 25.04 1.35 -13.32
CA LEU A 128 26.16 1.60 -14.22
C LEU A 128 27.04 0.35 -14.33
N GLN A 129 26.82 -0.49 -15.34
CA GLN A 129 27.82 -1.49 -15.70
C GLN A 129 29.02 -0.77 -16.32
N LYS A 130 30.17 -0.77 -15.64
CA LYS A 130 31.43 -0.45 -16.32
C LYS A 130 31.60 -1.50 -17.41
N LYS A 131 31.53 -1.07 -18.68
CA LYS A 131 32.01 -1.89 -19.80
C LYS A 131 33.42 -2.35 -19.45
N PRO A 132 33.73 -3.66 -19.47
CA PRO A 132 35.12 -4.09 -19.37
C PRO A 132 35.91 -3.40 -20.48
N ILE A 133 37.01 -2.75 -20.09
CA ILE A 133 37.98 -2.12 -20.99
C ILE A 133 38.77 -3.23 -21.69
#